data_AF-K7B082-F1
#
_entry.id   AF-K7B082-F1
#
_cell.length_a   1.000
_cell.length_b   1.000
_cell.length_c   1.000
_cell.angle_alpha   90.00
_cell.angle_beta   90.00
_cell.angle_gamma   90.00
#
_symmetry.space_group_name_H-M   'P 1'
#
loop_
_entity.id
_entity.type
_entity.pdbx_description
1 polymer ?
#
loop_
_entity_poly.entity_id
_entity_poly.type
_entity_poly.pdbx_seq_one_letter_code
_entity_poly.pdbx_strand_id
1 'polypeptide(L)'
;MGGRYPHMLLILLLLHGANAALDEPVQKWQTLDGSPPLVIARGGFSGLFPESSLYAYQFAMSNGLPDVVLHCDLQLSSDGKGFCRSGLRLDKSTLIAEVFPKRDKTYKLGTEDIHGWFAVDFTAAELVNNVTG
;
A
#
# COMPACT_ATOMS: atom_id res chain seq x y z
N MET A 1 42.04 -22.01 -52.85
CA MET A 1 41.15 -22.17 -51.67
C MET A 1 41.03 -20.80 -51.01
N GLY A 2 39.86 -20.15 -51.06
CA GLY A 2 39.69 -18.81 -50.49
C GLY A 2 38.29 -18.25 -50.78
N GLY A 3 37.28 -18.71 -50.05
CA GLY A 3 35.92 -18.18 -50.13
C GLY A 3 35.83 -16.84 -49.39
N ARG A 4 35.46 -15.78 -50.10
CA ARG A 4 35.18 -14.46 -49.51
C ARG A 4 33.77 -14.50 -48.92
N TYR A 5 33.66 -14.49 -47.59
CA TYR A 5 32.38 -14.43 -46.85
C TYR A 5 32.19 -13.05 -46.16
N PRO A 6 32.08 -11.95 -46.91
CA PRO A 6 31.98 -10.60 -46.33
C PRO A 6 30.66 -10.40 -45.55
N HIS A 7 29.59 -11.09 -45.94
CA HIS A 7 28.28 -11.00 -45.28
C HIS A 7 28.24 -11.73 -43.95
N MET A 8 28.99 -12.83 -43.79
CA MET A 8 29.03 -13.59 -42.54
C MET A 8 29.72 -12.79 -41.43
N LEU A 9 30.75 -12.02 -41.77
CA LEU A 9 31.42 -11.11 -40.85
C LEU A 9 30.51 -9.96 -40.41
N LEU A 10 29.70 -9.42 -41.34
CA LEU A 10 28.74 -8.36 -41.06
C LEU A 10 27.59 -8.84 -40.17
N ILE A 11 27.10 -10.06 -40.38
CA ILE A 11 26.07 -10.69 -39.54
C ILE A 11 26.62 -10.95 -38.13
N LEU A 12 27.87 -11.43 -38.00
CA LEU A 12 28.51 -11.54 -36.69
C LEU A 12 28.64 -10.17 -36.01
N LEU A 13 29.08 -9.13 -36.72
CA LEU A 13 29.20 -7.78 -36.16
C LEU A 13 27.85 -7.21 -35.69
N LEU A 14 26.75 -7.49 -36.39
CA LEU A 14 25.41 -7.09 -35.97
C LEU A 14 24.91 -7.88 -34.75
N LEU A 15 25.20 -9.19 -34.66
CA LEU A 15 24.89 -9.99 -33.47
C LEU A 15 25.73 -9.61 -32.24
N HIS A 16 26.98 -9.19 -32.41
CA HIS A 16 27.84 -8.76 -31.30
C HIS A 16 27.59 -7.29 -30.90
N GLY A 17 27.18 -6.44 -31.85
CA GLY A 17 26.90 -5.02 -31.60
C GLY A 17 25.62 -4.76 -30.79
N ALA A 18 24.65 -5.67 -30.84
CA ALA A 18 23.42 -5.55 -30.06
C ALA A 18 23.60 -5.78 -28.54
N ASN A 19 24.69 -6.44 -28.12
CA ASN A 19 24.95 -6.75 -26.71
C ASN A 19 25.74 -5.66 -25.96
N ALA A 20 26.33 -4.69 -26.67
CA ALA A 20 27.16 -3.64 -26.06
C ALA A 20 26.36 -2.47 -25.46
N ALA A 21 25.03 -2.45 -25.58
CA ALA A 21 24.16 -1.37 -25.15
C ALA A 21 23.13 -1.76 -24.07
N LEU A 22 23.32 -2.89 -23.37
CA LEU A 22 22.31 -3.39 -22.41
C LEU A 22 22.61 -3.10 -20.93
N ASP A 23 23.80 -2.62 -20.58
CA ASP A 23 24.07 -2.16 -19.21
C ASP A 23 23.95 -0.64 -19.16
N GLU A 24 22.71 -0.14 -19.11
CA GLU A 24 22.46 1.16 -18.47
C GLU A 24 23.10 1.09 -17.08
N PRO A 25 23.93 2.06 -16.66
CA PRO A 25 24.55 2.02 -15.35
C PRO A 25 23.43 1.90 -14.33
N VAL A 26 23.40 0.77 -13.60
CA VAL A 26 22.42 0.55 -12.52
C VAL A 26 22.44 1.80 -11.67
N GLN A 27 21.34 2.55 -11.70
CA GLN A 27 21.27 3.83 -11.01
C GLN A 27 21.50 3.54 -9.53
N LYS A 28 22.70 3.88 -9.06
CA LYS A 28 23.11 3.61 -7.69
C LYS A 28 22.30 4.53 -6.79
N TRP A 29 21.37 3.96 -6.05
CA TRP A 29 20.53 4.71 -5.13
C TRP A 29 21.37 5.28 -3.98
N GLN A 30 20.98 6.44 -3.48
CA GLN A 30 21.64 7.11 -2.35
C GLN A 30 21.24 6.51 -0.98
N THR A 31 20.79 5.27 -0.96
CA THR A 31 20.46 4.51 0.24
C THR A 31 21.74 3.93 0.86
N LEU A 32 21.65 3.50 2.13
CA LEU A 32 22.81 3.00 2.88
C LEU A 32 23.49 1.79 2.21
N ASP A 33 22.70 0.91 1.60
CA ASP A 33 23.14 -0.32 0.93
C ASP A 33 23.16 -0.22 -0.60
N GLY A 34 22.74 0.92 -1.17
CA GLY A 34 22.63 1.13 -2.61
C GLY A 34 21.40 0.51 -3.27
N SER A 35 20.48 -0.10 -2.50
CA SER A 35 19.22 -0.67 -2.98
C SER A 35 18.17 0.42 -3.25
N PRO A 36 17.15 0.19 -4.10
CA PRO A 36 16.05 1.13 -4.28
C PRO A 36 15.36 1.48 -2.95
N PRO A 37 14.87 2.72 -2.76
CA PRO A 37 14.11 3.07 -1.57
C PRO A 37 12.78 2.30 -1.52
N LEU A 38 12.34 1.97 -0.31
CA LEU A 38 11.06 1.29 -0.10
C LEU A 38 9.88 2.24 -0.35
N VAL A 39 8.91 1.79 -1.13
CA VAL A 39 7.66 2.52 -1.36
C VAL A 39 6.55 1.89 -0.52
N ILE A 40 5.94 2.70 0.34
CA ILE A 40 4.92 2.27 1.30
C ILE A 40 3.56 2.85 0.91
N ALA A 41 2.62 1.99 0.51
CA ALA A 41 1.24 2.33 0.22
C ALA A 41 0.40 2.30 1.51
N ARG A 42 0.39 3.43 2.24
CA ARG A 42 -0.44 3.61 3.44
C ARG A 42 -1.91 3.66 3.08
N GLY A 43 -2.66 2.66 3.57
CA GLY A 43 -4.06 2.51 3.24
C GLY A 43 -4.32 2.14 1.78
N GLY A 44 -3.32 1.58 1.08
CA GLY A 44 -3.40 1.26 -0.34
C GLY A 44 -3.27 2.49 -1.24
N PHE A 45 -3.92 2.47 -2.41
CA PHE A 45 -3.95 3.58 -3.36
C PHE A 45 -5.02 4.62 -2.96
N SER A 46 -4.84 5.21 -1.78
CA SER A 46 -5.83 6.06 -1.11
C SER A 46 -6.12 7.41 -1.80
N GLY A 47 -5.28 7.81 -2.76
CA GLY A 47 -5.54 8.97 -3.61
C GLY A 47 -6.65 8.76 -4.65
N LEU A 48 -7.01 7.50 -4.93
CA LEU A 48 -8.05 7.15 -5.91
C LEU A 48 -9.26 6.46 -5.26
N PHE A 49 -9.04 5.65 -4.22
CA PHE A 49 -10.07 4.89 -3.52
C PHE A 49 -10.11 5.27 -2.05
N PRO A 50 -11.23 5.04 -1.34
CA PRO A 50 -11.27 5.19 0.12
C PRO A 50 -10.12 4.43 0.78
N GLU A 51 -9.43 5.11 1.70
CA GLU A 51 -8.28 4.57 2.42
C GLU A 51 -8.61 3.23 3.08
N SER A 52 -7.65 2.30 3.05
CA SER A 52 -7.72 1.00 3.74
C SER A 52 -8.84 0.08 3.23
N SER A 53 -9.51 0.46 2.13
CA SER A 53 -10.47 -0.39 1.44
C SER A 53 -9.77 -1.52 0.70
N LEU A 54 -10.51 -2.63 0.49
CA LEU A 54 -10.01 -3.75 -0.30
C LEU A 54 -9.59 -3.30 -1.71
N TYR A 55 -10.34 -2.39 -2.34
CA TYR A 55 -10.02 -1.85 -3.66
C TYR A 55 -8.72 -1.03 -3.65
N ALA A 56 -8.52 -0.18 -2.63
CA ALA A 56 -7.28 0.60 -2.52
C ALA A 56 -6.05 -0.33 -2.43
N TYR A 57 -6.12 -1.39 -1.63
CA TYR A 57 -5.03 -2.36 -1.50
C TYR A 57 -4.82 -3.19 -2.75
N GLN A 58 -5.89 -3.73 -3.34
CA GLN A 58 -5.80 -4.50 -4.59
C GLN A 58 -5.24 -3.67 -5.73
N PHE A 59 -5.63 -2.39 -5.83
CA PHE A 59 -5.12 -1.50 -6.85
C PHE A 59 -3.65 -1.15 -6.62
N ALA A 60 -3.24 -0.89 -5.38
CA ALA A 60 -1.83 -0.69 -5.03
C ALA A 60 -0.97 -1.91 -5.38
N MET A 61 -1.47 -3.12 -5.13
CA MET A 61 -0.74 -4.35 -5.51
C MET A 61 -0.64 -4.53 -7.02
N SER A 62 -1.72 -4.24 -7.75
CA SER A 62 -1.81 -4.56 -9.19
C SER A 62 -1.20 -3.49 -10.09
N ASN A 63 -1.18 -2.23 -9.64
CA ASN A 63 -0.76 -1.07 -10.43
C ASN A 63 0.33 -0.24 -9.74
N GLY A 64 0.79 -0.68 -8.57
CA GLY A 64 1.91 -0.07 -7.87
C GLY A 64 3.25 -0.44 -8.47
N LEU A 65 4.32 0.09 -7.86
CA LEU A 65 5.68 -0.29 -8.19
C LEU A 65 5.96 -1.73 -7.73
N PRO A 66 6.93 -2.42 -8.37
CA PRO A 66 7.48 -3.66 -7.82
C PRO A 66 7.91 -3.47 -6.36
N ASP A 67 7.70 -4.50 -5.54
CA ASP A 67 8.05 -4.51 -4.11
C ASP A 67 7.37 -3.43 -3.26
N VAL A 68 6.22 -2.90 -3.71
CA VAL A 68 5.39 -2.00 -2.90
C VAL A 68 4.94 -2.69 -1.61
N VAL A 69 5.13 -2.01 -0.48
CA VAL A 69 4.68 -2.49 0.83
C VAL A 69 3.34 -1.87 1.16
N LEU A 70 2.36 -2.72 1.47
CA LEU A 70 1.05 -2.26 1.95
C LEU A 70 1.15 -1.96 3.44
N HIS A 71 0.72 -0.77 3.85
CA HIS A 71 0.68 -0.37 5.25
C HIS A 71 -0.76 -0.22 5.73
N CYS A 72 -1.03 -0.86 6.87
CA CYS A 72 -2.33 -0.91 7.52
C CYS A 72 -2.21 -0.31 8.91
N ASP A 73 -2.94 0.76 9.17
CA ASP A 73 -3.14 1.29 10.51
C ASP A 73 -4.11 0.35 11.25
N LEU A 74 -3.57 -0.61 12.01
CA LEU A 74 -4.37 -1.66 12.65
C LEU A 74 -5.16 -1.13 13.85
N GLN A 75 -6.46 -1.43 13.88
CA GLN A 75 -7.33 -1.28 15.05
C GLN A 75 -7.94 -2.62 15.44
N LEU A 76 -8.28 -2.77 16.72
CA LEU A 76 -8.91 -3.96 17.26
C LEU A 76 -10.35 -3.66 17.69
N SER A 77 -11.26 -4.57 17.36
CA SER A 77 -12.61 -4.63 17.92
C SER A 77 -12.59 -5.10 19.39
N SER A 78 -13.73 -4.97 20.08
CA SER A 78 -13.90 -5.42 21.47
C SER A 78 -13.69 -6.94 21.64
N ASP A 79 -13.93 -7.72 20.59
CA ASP A 79 -13.70 -9.16 20.51
C ASP A 79 -12.35 -9.55 19.88
N GLY A 80 -11.42 -8.59 19.78
CA GLY A 80 -10.02 -8.85 19.43
C GLY A 80 -9.76 -9.14 17.94
N LYS A 81 -10.67 -8.76 17.05
CA LYS A 81 -10.47 -8.87 15.59
C LYS A 81 -9.86 -7.58 15.04
N GLY A 82 -8.88 -7.75 14.16
CA GLY A 82 -8.15 -6.64 13.55
C GLY A 82 -8.78 -6.13 12.25
N PHE A 83 -8.72 -4.82 12.03
CA PHE A 83 -9.06 -4.18 10.75
C PHE A 83 -8.17 -2.96 10.48
N CYS A 84 -8.04 -2.59 9.21
CA CYS A 84 -7.20 -1.48 8.76
C CYS A 84 -8.01 -0.19 8.72
N ARG A 85 -7.59 0.83 9.46
CA ARG A 85 -8.19 2.16 9.45
C ARG A 85 -7.30 3.18 10.14
N SER A 86 -6.96 4.27 9.46
CA SER A 86 -6.27 5.38 10.10
C SER A 86 -7.16 6.14 11.09
N GLY A 87 -6.55 6.62 12.17
CA GLY A 87 -7.20 7.45 13.19
C GLY A 87 -8.11 6.68 14.16
N LEU A 88 -8.08 7.05 15.44
CA LEU A 88 -8.80 6.32 16.50
C LEU A 88 -10.32 6.38 16.38
N ARG A 89 -10.84 7.42 15.73
CA ARG A 89 -12.27 7.74 15.67
C ARG A 89 -12.91 7.18 14.40
N LEU A 90 -13.86 6.29 14.59
CA LEU A 90 -14.62 5.66 13.51
C LEU A 90 -15.58 6.66 12.83
N ASP A 91 -16.04 7.70 13.52
CA ASP A 91 -16.97 8.71 12.98
C ASP A 91 -16.35 9.66 11.94
N LYS A 92 -15.03 9.62 11.72
CA LYS A 92 -14.35 10.51 10.77
C LYS A 92 -14.44 10.09 9.31
N SER A 93 -14.71 8.81 9.05
CA SER A 93 -14.84 8.26 7.69
C SER A 93 -15.68 6.98 7.70
N THR A 94 -16.70 6.94 8.55
CA THR A 94 -17.81 5.99 8.48
C THR A 94 -19.09 6.67 8.93
N LEU A 95 -20.22 6.00 8.69
CA LEU A 95 -21.54 6.41 9.20
C LEU A 95 -21.83 5.89 10.62
N ILE A 96 -20.83 5.47 11.39
CA ILE A 96 -21.05 4.82 12.70
C ILE A 96 -21.85 5.69 13.69
N ALA A 97 -21.71 7.02 13.61
CA ALA A 97 -22.46 7.94 14.46
C ALA A 97 -23.96 7.96 14.15
N GLU A 98 -24.35 7.66 12.90
CA GLU A 98 -25.76 7.53 12.50
C GLU A 98 -26.31 6.14 12.85
N VAL A 99 -25.48 5.10 12.70
CA VAL A 99 -25.85 3.71 12.97
C VAL A 99 -25.98 3.44 14.48
N PHE A 100 -25.07 4.01 15.28
CA PHE A 100 -25.02 3.84 16.74
C PHE A 100 -24.94 5.18 17.49
N PRO A 101 -25.98 6.05 17.40
CA PRO A 101 -25.92 7.45 17.84
C PRO A 101 -25.78 7.67 19.36
N LYS A 102 -25.87 6.60 20.16
CA LYS A 102 -25.76 6.65 21.63
C LYS A 102 -24.62 5.78 22.17
N ARG A 103 -23.68 5.42 21.30
CA ARG A 103 -22.53 4.55 21.61
C ARG A 103 -21.19 5.27 21.43
N ASP A 104 -21.21 6.58 21.44
CA ASP A 104 -20.04 7.42 21.64
C ASP A 104 -19.46 7.21 23.06
N LYS A 105 -18.17 7.51 23.19
CA LYS A 105 -17.44 7.44 24.44
C LYS A 105 -16.39 8.53 24.49
N THR A 106 -15.90 8.81 25.69
CA THR A 106 -14.72 9.66 25.89
C THR A 106 -13.61 8.82 26.50
N TYR A 107 -12.45 8.82 25.86
CA TYR A 107 -11.23 8.23 26.39
C TYR A 107 -10.19 9.30 26.70
N LYS A 108 -9.34 9.02 27.68
CA LYS A 108 -8.19 9.85 27.99
C LYS A 108 -6.96 9.34 27.25
N LEU A 109 -6.42 10.13 26.34
CA LEU A 109 -5.20 9.85 25.61
C LEU A 109 -4.09 10.78 26.13
N GLY A 110 -3.29 10.27 27.07
CA GLY A 110 -2.31 11.09 27.78
C GLY A 110 -3.00 12.17 28.60
N THR A 111 -2.83 13.44 28.20
CA THR A 111 -3.45 14.61 28.84
C THR A 111 -4.71 15.12 28.13
N GLU A 112 -5.04 14.58 26.96
CA GLU A 112 -6.19 15.00 26.16
C GLU A 112 -7.36 14.04 26.31
N ASP A 113 -8.57 14.59 26.39
CA ASP A 113 -9.80 13.80 26.33
C ASP A 113 -10.29 13.75 24.87
N ILE A 114 -10.42 12.54 24.33
CA ILE A 114 -10.90 12.29 22.98
C ILE A 114 -12.30 11.70 23.02
N HIS A 115 -13.24 12.35 22.34
CA HIS A 115 -14.64 11.94 22.28
C HIS A 115 -15.02 11.45 20.87
N GLY A 116 -15.72 10.32 20.79
CA GLY A 116 -16.20 9.75 19.53
C GLY A 116 -16.53 8.27 19.62
N TRP A 117 -16.48 7.58 18.47
CA TRP A 117 -16.73 6.14 18.36
C TRP A 117 -15.42 5.41 18.12
N PHE A 118 -15.14 4.36 18.91
CA PHE A 118 -13.85 3.67 18.90
C PHE A 118 -14.04 2.19 18.63
N ALA A 119 -13.15 1.61 17.82
CA ALA A 119 -13.14 0.19 17.46
C ALA A 119 -13.34 -0.76 18.66
N VAL A 120 -12.63 -0.48 19.74
CA VAL A 120 -12.58 -1.30 20.97
C VAL A 120 -13.90 -1.37 21.73
N ASP A 121 -14.90 -0.54 21.39
CA ASP A 121 -16.23 -0.55 21.99
C ASP A 121 -17.26 -1.39 21.21
N PHE A 122 -16.90 -1.90 20.03
CA PHE A 122 -17.79 -2.66 19.15
C PHE A 122 -17.17 -4.01 18.80
N THR A 123 -18.00 -5.04 18.70
CA THR A 123 -17.59 -6.33 18.14
C THR A 123 -17.31 -6.18 16.64
N ALA A 124 -16.46 -7.03 16.07
CA ALA A 124 -16.25 -7.02 14.62
C ALA A 124 -17.53 -7.26 13.83
N ALA A 125 -18.46 -8.06 14.36
CA ALA A 125 -19.75 -8.29 13.72
C ALA A 125 -20.62 -7.02 13.68
N GLU A 126 -20.61 -6.20 14.75
CA GLU A 126 -21.30 -4.90 14.74
C GLU A 126 -20.70 -3.96 13.69
N LEU A 127 -19.36 -3.92 13.58
CA LEU A 127 -18.65 -3.05 12.64
C LEU A 127 -18.87 -3.50 11.19
N VAL A 128 -18.57 -4.75 10.85
CA VAL A 128 -18.59 -5.25 9.47
C VAL A 128 -19.99 -5.27 8.86
N ASN A 129 -21.02 -5.57 9.66
CA ASN A 129 -22.37 -5.76 9.12
C ASN A 129 -23.19 -4.47 9.07
N ASN A 130 -22.87 -3.47 9.89
CA ASN A 130 -23.71 -2.27 10.03
C ASN A 130 -23.00 -0.97 9.69
N VAL A 131 -21.67 -0.95 9.69
CA VAL A 131 -20.91 0.29 9.52
C VAL A 131 -20.29 0.32 8.11
N THR A 132 -20.75 1.27 7.30
CA THR A 132 -20.16 1.57 5.99
C THR A 132 -19.19 2.75 6.09
N GLY A 133 -18.10 2.65 5.33
CA GLY A 133 -17.09 3.70 5.13
C GLY A 133 -17.19 4.33 3.75
#